data_AF-A0A3C2E065-F1
#
_entry.id   AF-A0A3C2E065-F1
#
_cell.length_a   1.000
_cell.length_b   1.000
_cell.length_c   1.000
_cell.angle_alpha   90.00
_cell.angle_beta   90.00
_cell.angle_gamma   90.00
#
_symmetry.space_group_name_H-M   'P 1'
#
loop_
_entity.id
_entity.type
_entity.pdbx_description
1 polymer ?
#
loop_
_entity_poly.entity_id
_entity_poly.type
_entity_poly.pdbx_seq_one_letter_code
_entity_poly.pdbx_strand_id
1 'polypeptide(L)' 'VLDEGKQVVEVDVQVRRVSPEGEAEESEENHIVRYLFREQAETLLRDVGFETVHICAFPDINRELSDDDWNMSVVARAA' A
#
# COMPACT_ATOMS: atom_id res chain seq x y z
N VAL A 1 0.24 20.61 6.45
CA VAL A 1 0.29 19.59 7.52
C VAL A 1 -0.59 18.44 7.07
N LEU A 2 -0.05 17.24 6.86
CA LEU A 2 -0.85 16.04 6.61
C LEU A 2 -1.74 15.81 7.84
N ASP A 3 -3.06 15.77 7.64
CA ASP A 3 -3.99 15.37 8.69
C ASP A 3 -4.10 13.84 8.69
N GLU A 4 -3.16 13.19 9.39
CA GLU A 4 -2.99 11.74 9.37
C GLU A 4 -4.24 10.99 9.88
N GLY A 5 -5.04 11.63 10.73
CA GLY A 5 -6.28 11.05 11.27
C GLY A 5 -7.44 11.01 10.27
N LYS A 6 -7.36 11.76 9.16
CA LYS A 6 -8.43 11.81 8.15
C LYS A 6 -8.24 10.85 6.98
N GLN A 7 -7.06 10.25 6.84
CA GLN A 7 -6.71 9.38 5.71
C GLN A 7 -6.70 7.92 6.11
N VAL A 8 -7.72 7.51 6.84
CA VAL A 8 -7.92 6.14 7.27
C VAL A 8 -9.16 5.56 6.61
N VAL A 9 -9.11 4.28 6.31
CA VAL A 9 -10.23 3.48 5.80
C VAL A 9 -10.28 2.17 6.56
N GLU A 10 -11.49 1.68 6.76
CA GLU A 10 -11.74 0.36 7.32
C GLU A 10 -11.75 -0.66 6.19
N VAL A 11 -10.96 -1.73 6.32
CA VAL A 11 -10.82 -2.78 5.32
C VAL A 11 -11.14 -4.11 5.96
N ASP A 12 -12.15 -4.78 5.40
CA ASP A 12 -12.49 -6.15 5.75
C ASP A 12 -11.65 -7.13 4.91
N VAL A 13 -10.96 -8.04 5.57
CA VAL A 13 -10.06 -9.01 4.95
C VAL A 13 -10.48 -10.42 5.38
N GLN A 14 -10.70 -11.29 4.39
CA GLN A 14 -10.83 -12.72 4.63
C GLN A 14 -9.45 -13.36 4.52
N VAL A 15 -8.97 -13.93 5.62
CA VAL A 15 -7.66 -14.58 5.69
C VAL A 15 -7.86 -16.09 5.70
N ARG A 16 -7.15 -16.79 4.81
CA ARG A 16 -7.09 -18.25 4.79
C ARG A 16 -5.68 -18.72 5.12
N ARG A 17 -5.54 -19.44 6.23
CA ARG A 17 -4.29 -20.10 6.62
C ARG A 17 -4.37 -21.56 6.20
N VAL A 18 -3.35 -22.02 5.48
CA VAL A 18 -3.26 -23.41 5.04
C VAL A 18 -2.05 -24.05 5.72
N SER A 19 -2.28 -25.10 6.50
CA SER A 19 -1.21 -25.87 7.14
C SER A 19 -0.43 -26.68 6.11
N PRO A 20 0.81 -27.10 6.42
CA PRO A 20 1.57 -28.01 5.55
C PRO A 20 0.84 -29.33 5.27
N GLU A 21 -0.01 -29.79 6.21
CA GLU A 21 -0.84 -30.99 6.06
C GLU A 21 -2.12 -30.75 5.22
N GLY A 22 -2.39 -29.52 4.81
CA GLY A 22 -3.52 -29.14 3.96
C GLY A 22 -4.78 -28.73 4.70
N GLU A 23 -4.74 -28.63 6.02
CA GLU A 23 -5.85 -28.08 6.81
C GLU A 23 -5.97 -26.59 6.56
N ALA A 24 -7.19 -26.10 6.32
CA ALA A 24 -7.45 -24.69 6.07
C ALA A 24 -8.29 -24.09 7.20
N GLU A 25 -7.77 -23.01 7.80
CA GLU A 25 -8.51 -22.16 8.72
C GLU A 25 -8.84 -20.84 8.02
N GLU A 26 -10.06 -20.36 8.24
CA GLU A 26 -10.54 -19.08 7.73
C GLU A 26 -10.86 -18.14 8.89
N SER A 27 -10.51 -16.86 8.73
CA SER A 27 -10.87 -15.80 9.66
C SER A 27 -11.26 -14.53 8.90
N GLU A 28 -12.25 -13.82 9.43
CA GLU A 28 -12.58 -12.46 9.01
C GLU A 28 -11.84 -11.50 9.93
N GLU A 29 -11.14 -10.55 9.34
CA GLU A 29 -10.37 -9.54 10.04
C GLU A 29 -10.78 -8.15 9.56
N ASN A 30 -10.91 -7.21 10.50
CA ASN A 30 -11.25 -5.82 10.22
C ASN A 30 -10.05 -4.94 10.59
N HIS A 31 -9.55 -4.17 9.63
CA HIS A 31 -8.32 -3.39 9.78
C HIS A 31 -8.56 -1.93 9.44
N ILE A 32 -8.19 -1.02 10.34
CA ILE A 32 -8.10 0.41 10.03
C ILE A 32 -6.73 0.67 9.41
N VAL A 33 -6.71 0.97 8.12
CA VAL A 33 -5.47 1.23 7.38
C VAL A 33 -5.39 2.67 6.92
N ARG A 34 -4.16 3.18 6.80
CA ARG A 34 -3.90 4.49 6.20
C ARG A 34 -3.72 4.34 4.70
N TYR A 35 -4.38 5.20 3.93
CA TYR A 35 -4.10 5.33 2.50
C TYR A 35 -3.30 6.61 2.22
N LEU A 36 -2.56 6.60 1.12
CA LEU A 36 -1.77 7.75 0.65
C LEU A 36 -2.09 7.97 -0.82
N PHE A 37 -2.31 9.22 -1.19
CA PHE A 37 -2.28 9.61 -2.60
C PHE A 37 -0.83 9.68 -3.09
N ARG A 38 -0.63 9.57 -4.40
CA ARG A 38 0.69 9.63 -5.06
C ARG A 38 1.55 10.78 -4.54
N GLU A 39 1.02 12.00 -4.59
CA GLU A 39 1.73 13.22 -4.20
C GLU A 39 2.17 13.21 -2.73
N GLN A 40 1.40 12.54 -1.87
CA GLN A 40 1.70 12.42 -0.44
C GLN A 40 2.82 11.41 -0.22
N ALA A 41 2.81 10.29 -0.93
CA ALA A 41 3.90 9.32 -0.88
C ALA A 41 5.23 9.95 -1.36
N GLU A 42 5.20 10.69 -2.47
CA GLU A 42 6.36 11.42 -2.99
C GLU A 42 6.88 12.48 -2.00
N THR A 43 5.97 13.21 -1.34
CA THR A 43 6.33 14.21 -0.33
C THR A 43 6.96 13.58 0.91
N LEU A 44 6.37 12.51 1.43
CA LEU A 44 6.92 11.80 2.58
C LEU A 44 8.33 11.26 2.30
N LEU A 45 8.55 10.67 1.13
CA LEU A 45 9.87 10.19 0.71
C LEU A 45 10.88 11.33 0.60
N ARG A 46 10.51 12.44 -0.02
CA ARG A 46 11.37 13.61 -0.15
C ARG A 46 11.76 14.19 1.21
N ASP A 47 10.81 14.30 2.14
CA ASP A 47 11.04 14.86 3.47
C ASP A 47 12.02 14.01 4.31
N VAL A 48 12.13 12.71 4.03
CA VAL A 48 13.10 11.81 4.68
C VAL A 48 14.38 11.58 3.87
N GLY A 49 14.63 12.38 2.82
CA GLY A 49 15.88 12.34 2.05
C GLY A 49 15.93 11.26 0.96
N PHE A 50 14.77 10.85 0.44
CA PHE A 50 14.70 9.95 -0.71
C PHE A 50 14.22 10.68 -1.97
N GLU A 51 14.74 10.25 -3.10
CA GLU A 51 14.27 10.65 -4.42
C GLU A 51 13.39 9.53 -4.99
N THR A 52 12.18 9.88 -5.43
CA THR A 52 11.29 8.94 -6.12
C THR A 52 11.81 8.68 -7.53
N VAL A 53 12.10 7.41 -7.85
CA VAL A 53 12.61 6.97 -9.15
C VAL A 53 11.46 6.52 -10.05
N HIS A 54 10.50 5.79 -9.50
CA HIS A 54 9.39 5.23 -10.27
C HIS A 54 8.17 4.97 -9.38
N ILE A 55 6.98 5.12 -9.95
CA ILE A 55 5.70 4.75 -9.34
C ILE A 55 4.90 3.95 -10.37
N CYS A 56 4.39 2.80 -9.94
CA CYS A 56 3.67 1.83 -10.78
C CYS A 56 2.59 1.12 -9.97
N ALA A 57 1.69 0.43 -10.66
CA ALA A 57 0.66 -0.36 -10.01
C ALA A 57 1.26 -1.62 -9.38
N PHE A 58 0.94 -1.90 -8.11
CA PHE A 58 1.42 -3.13 -7.47
C PHE A 58 0.63 -4.35 -7.97
N PRO A 59 1.27 -5.51 -8.27
CA PRO A 59 2.71 -5.79 -8.18
C PRO A 59 3.48 -5.65 -9.51
N ASP A 60 2.90 -5.04 -10.55
CA ASP A 60 3.49 -4.97 -11.89
C ASP A 60 4.30 -3.68 -12.11
N ILE A 61 5.63 -3.80 -12.05
CA ILE A 61 6.56 -2.67 -12.19
C ILE A 61 6.45 -1.92 -13.53
N ASN A 62 5.94 -2.59 -14.58
CA ASN A 62 5.83 -1.99 -15.92
C ASN A 62 4.46 -1.36 -16.17
N ARG A 63 3.47 -1.60 -15.30
CA ARG A 63 2.14 -1.05 -15.45
C ARG A 63 2.02 0.29 -14.75
N GLU A 64 1.59 1.30 -15.50
CA GLU A 64 1.29 2.63 -14.94
C GLU A 64 0.12 2.56 -13.95
N LEU A 65 0.15 3.48 -12.99
CA LEU A 65 -0.95 3.64 -12.03
C LEU A 65 -2.19 4.22 -12.71
N SER A 66 -3.36 3.72 -12.35
CA SER A 66 -4.66 4.24 -12.75
C SER A 66 -5.58 4.41 -11.54
N ASP A 67 -6.71 5.09 -11.73
CA ASP A 67 -7.70 5.29 -10.65
C ASP A 67 -8.38 3.99 -10.19
N ASP A 68 -8.26 2.92 -10.98
CA ASP A 68 -8.78 1.59 -10.65
C ASP A 68 -7.81 0.76 -9.78
N ASP A 69 -6.62 1.30 -9.47
CA ASP A 69 -5.59 0.60 -8.71
C ASP A 69 -5.68 0.86 -7.22
N TRP A 70 -5.83 -0.22 -6.45
CA TRP A 70 -5.86 -0.14 -4.99
C TRP A 70 -4.49 0.15 -4.37
N ASN A 71 -3.41 -0.35 -4.99
CA ASN A 71 -2.06 -0.31 -4.44
C ASN A 71 -1.05 0.23 -5.45
N MET A 72 -0.17 1.12 -4.99
CA MET A 72 1.01 1.54 -5.74
C MET A 72 2.28 0.89 -5.19
N SER A 73 3.24 0.64 -6.07
CA SER A 73 4.64 0.41 -5.70
C SER A 73 5.43 1.69 -5.94
N VAL A 74 6.29 2.05 -4.99
CA VAL A 74 7.19 3.20 -5.12
C VAL A 74 8.63 2.72 -5.06
N VAL A 75 9.40 3.00 -6.10
CA VAL A 75 10.85 2.78 -6.14
C VAL A 75 11.51 4.10 -5.79
N ALA A 76 12.31 4.09 -4.73
CA ALA A 76 13.01 5.28 -4.26
C ALA A 76 14.51 5.01 -4.09
N ARG A 77 15.31 6.06 -4.29
CA ARG A 77 16.76 6.05 -4.09
C ARG A 77 17.08 6.96 -2.91
N ALA A 78 17.95 6.50 -2.00
CA ALA A 78 18.49 7.36 -0.95
C ALA A 78 19.32 8.48 -1.62
N ALA A 79 19.01 9.73 -1.28
CA ALA A 79 19.73 10.91 -1.79
C ALA A 79 21.10 11.07 -1.13
#